data_AF-A0A1Q5MQT3-F1
#
_entry.id   AF-A0A1Q5MQT3-F1
#
_cell.length_a   1.000
_cell.length_b   1.000
_cell.length_c   1.000
_cell.angle_alpha   90.00
_cell.angle_beta   90.00
_cell.angle_gamma   90.00
#
_symmetry.space_group_name_H-M   'P 1'
#
loop_
_entity.id
_entity.type
_entity.pdbx_description
1 polymer ?
#
loop_
_entity_poly.entity_id
_entity_poly.type
_entity_poly.pdbx_seq_one_letter_code
_entity_poly.pdbx_strand_id
1 'polypeptide(L)'
;MSAEIANLVDQAGPYLTAALGAYGVGVLARAEDAAVDATANVGRRFLDVVWRRRGEQGRAELEAAVRDAAEEPDDADAAAALRQQIKRALREDAELLPELAALLPAGQSGSVSVTASGERSIAAQHITTAITGDNATLRP
;
A
#
# COMPACT_ATOMS: atom_id res chain seq x y z
N MET A 1 -11.24 7.26 -11.69
CA MET A 1 -10.17 8.09 -11.09
C MET A 1 -10.16 8.04 -9.56
N SER A 2 -11.13 8.59 -8.82
CA SER A 2 -11.06 8.66 -7.35
C SER A 2 -10.98 7.29 -6.63
N ALA A 3 -11.68 6.27 -7.15
CA ALA A 3 -11.64 4.91 -6.61
C ALA A 3 -10.30 4.20 -6.88
N GLU A 4 -9.71 4.43 -8.05
CA GLU A 4 -8.38 3.88 -8.42
C GLU A 4 -7.28 4.50 -7.57
N ILE A 5 -7.36 5.82 -7.33
CA ILE A 5 -6.47 6.53 -6.42
C ILE A 5 -6.58 5.97 -5.00
N ALA A 6 -7.80 5.74 -4.51
CA ALA A 6 -8.01 5.17 -3.18
C ALA A 6 -7.41 3.77 -3.06
N ASN A 7 -7.67 2.90 -4.05
CA ASN A 7 -7.15 1.54 -4.10
C ASN A 7 -5.60 1.52 -4.11
N LEU A 8 -4.97 2.35 -4.95
CA LEU A 8 -3.52 2.44 -5.01
C LEU A 8 -2.91 2.89 -3.67
N VAL A 9 -3.49 3.91 -3.04
CA VAL A 9 -2.99 4.43 -1.76
C VAL A 9 -3.15 3.40 -0.64
N ASP A 10 -4.23 2.62 -0.65
CA ASP A 10 -4.43 1.55 0.34
C ASP A 10 -3.45 0.38 0.10
N GLN A 11 -3.18 0.01 -1.16
CA GLN A 11 -2.14 -0.97 -1.51
C GLN A 11 -0.72 -0.51 -1.13
N ALA A 12 -0.45 0.80 -1.20
CA ALA A 12 0.83 1.38 -0.82
C ALA A 12 1.06 1.39 0.71
N GLY A 13 0.00 1.30 1.52
CA GLY A 13 0.05 1.44 2.98
C GLY A 13 1.17 0.65 3.66
N PRO A 14 1.26 -0.68 3.49
CA PRO A 14 2.31 -1.50 4.11
C PRO A 14 3.74 -1.07 3.72
N TYR A 15 3.93 -0.62 2.47
CA TYR A 15 5.22 -0.14 1.99
C TYR A 15 5.60 1.20 2.61
N LEU A 16 4.62 2.11 2.73
CA LEU A 16 4.80 3.40 3.39
C LEU A 16 5.16 3.22 4.87
N THR A 17 4.43 2.37 5.59
CA THR A 17 4.74 2.05 6.99
C THR A 17 6.14 1.42 7.14
N ALA A 18 6.50 0.47 6.28
CA ALA A 18 7.83 -0.13 6.30
C ALA A 18 8.94 0.92 6.03
N ALA A 19 8.71 1.83 5.09
CA ALA A 19 9.65 2.90 4.76
C ALA A 19 9.81 3.89 5.92
N LEU A 20 8.70 4.32 6.54
CA LEU A 20 8.73 5.20 7.71
C LEU A 20 9.42 4.52 8.90
N GLY A 21 9.18 3.23 9.15
CA GLY A 21 9.85 2.49 10.22
C GLY A 21 11.36 2.31 10.00
N ALA A 22 11.79 2.10 8.75
CA ALA A 22 13.21 1.88 8.44
C ALA A 22 14.02 3.18 8.30
N TYR A 23 13.41 4.21 7.72
CA TYR A 23 14.09 5.46 7.37
C TYR A 23 13.73 6.65 8.27
N GLY A 24 12.61 6.56 9.00
CA GLY A 24 12.05 7.65 9.78
C GLY A 24 11.80 8.90 8.93
N VAL A 25 12.01 10.06 9.54
CA VAL A 25 11.93 11.38 8.88
C VAL A 25 12.89 11.53 7.69
N GLY A 26 13.93 10.69 7.62
CA GLY A 26 14.94 10.71 6.56
C GLY A 26 14.50 10.05 5.25
N VAL A 27 13.28 9.48 5.18
CA VAL A 27 12.80 8.71 4.01
C VAL A 27 12.83 9.51 2.70
N LEU A 28 12.65 10.82 2.75
CA LEU A 28 12.66 11.69 1.57
C LEU A 28 14.07 12.16 1.16
N ALA A 29 15.04 12.09 2.06
CA ALA A 29 16.41 12.60 1.85
C ALA A 29 17.43 11.49 1.60
N ARG A 30 17.22 10.30 2.17
CA ARG A 30 18.17 9.20 2.09
C ARG A 30 18.11 8.54 0.71
N ALA A 31 19.24 8.06 0.20
CA ALA A 31 19.30 7.17 -0.96
C ALA A 31 18.80 5.77 -0.61
N GLU A 32 18.56 4.93 -1.62
CA GLU A 32 18.24 3.52 -1.40
C GLU A 32 19.39 2.87 -0.66
N ASP A 33 19.06 2.16 0.41
CA ASP A 33 20.04 1.46 1.21
C ASP A 33 19.83 -0.05 1.01
N ALA A 34 20.85 -0.72 0.46
CA ALA A 34 20.80 -2.15 0.20
C ALA A 34 20.72 -2.98 1.49
N ALA A 35 21.04 -2.38 2.65
CA ALA A 35 20.88 -3.02 3.96
C ALA A 35 19.44 -2.95 4.50
N VAL A 36 18.57 -2.15 3.89
CA VAL A 36 17.18 -1.96 4.31
C VAL A 36 16.26 -2.93 3.57
N ASP A 37 15.21 -3.39 4.25
CA ASP A 37 14.21 -4.30 3.71
C ASP A 37 13.64 -3.82 2.34
N ALA A 38 13.42 -4.78 1.43
CA ALA A 38 12.94 -4.48 0.08
C ALA A 38 11.58 -3.74 0.09
N THR A 39 10.70 -4.05 1.05
CA THR A 39 9.40 -3.41 1.23
C THR A 39 9.56 -1.93 1.61
N ALA A 40 10.47 -1.65 2.54
CA ALA A 40 10.80 -0.28 2.94
C ALA A 40 11.44 0.51 1.79
N ASN A 41 12.27 -0.13 0.97
CA ASN A 41 12.82 0.47 -0.25
C ASN A 41 11.75 0.79 -1.31
N VAL A 42 10.72 -0.04 -1.46
CA VAL A 42 9.57 0.26 -2.34
C VAL A 42 8.80 1.47 -1.82
N GLY A 43 8.48 1.53 -0.52
CA GLY A 43 7.77 2.68 0.06
C GLY A 43 8.56 3.99 -0.05
N ARG A 44 9.88 3.91 0.11
CA ARG A 44 10.78 5.06 -0.11
C ARG A 44 10.71 5.55 -1.57
N ARG A 45 10.85 4.65 -2.55
CA ARG A 45 10.74 5.00 -3.98
C ARG A 45 9.38 5.62 -4.30
N PHE A 46 8.32 5.07 -3.72
CA PHE A 46 6.97 5.60 -3.87
C PHE A 46 6.88 7.06 -3.40
N LEU A 47 7.40 7.37 -2.21
CA LEU A 47 7.43 8.73 -1.67
C LEU A 47 8.32 9.68 -2.48
N ASP A 48 9.47 9.21 -2.97
CA ASP A 48 10.38 9.99 -3.82
C ASP A 48 9.71 10.38 -5.15
N VAL A 49 8.97 9.48 -5.79
CA VAL A 49 8.23 9.79 -7.01
C VAL A 49 7.13 10.83 -6.76
N VAL A 50 6.36 10.69 -5.67
CA VAL A 50 5.38 11.72 -5.26
C VAL A 50 6.09 13.06 -5.02
N TRP A 51 7.20 13.06 -4.28
CA TRP A 51 7.98 14.25 -3.95
C TRP A 51 8.45 15.03 -5.18
N ARG A 52 8.96 14.32 -6.20
CA ARG A 52 9.47 14.92 -7.42
C ARG A 52 8.39 15.65 -8.22
N ARG A 53 7.16 15.13 -8.24
CA ARG A 53 6.02 15.76 -8.94
C ARG A 53 5.44 16.98 -8.23
N ARG A 54 5.70 17.16 -6.94
CA ARG A 54 5.16 18.30 -6.17
C ARG A 54 6.01 19.56 -6.33
N GLY A 55 5.34 20.71 -6.40
CA GLY A 55 5.98 22.03 -6.24
C GLY A 55 6.38 22.30 -4.78
N GLU A 56 7.04 23.43 -4.52
CA GLU A 56 7.61 23.76 -3.20
C GLU A 56 6.62 23.64 -2.04
N GLN A 57 5.43 24.22 -2.18
CA GLN A 57 4.38 24.13 -1.16
C GLN A 57 3.93 22.67 -0.95
N GLY A 58 3.74 21.92 -2.03
CA GLY A 58 3.32 20.52 -1.95
C GLY A 58 4.38 19.61 -1.32
N ARG A 59 5.67 19.93 -1.51
CA ARG A 59 6.78 19.25 -0.85
C ARG A 59 6.80 19.54 0.65
N ALA A 60 6.63 20.80 1.06
CA ALA A 60 6.55 21.14 2.48
C ALA A 60 5.36 20.44 3.19
N GLU A 61 4.20 20.38 2.53
CA GLU A 61 3.02 19.66 3.04
C GLU A 61 3.27 18.14 3.16
N LEU A 62 3.96 17.54 2.18
CA LEU A 62 4.30 16.11 2.20
C LEU A 62 5.37 15.80 3.26
N GLU A 63 6.37 16.67 3.41
CA GLU A 63 7.42 16.53 4.43
C GLU A 63 6.83 16.56 5.84
N ALA A 64 5.90 17.49 6.10
CA ALA A 64 5.20 17.55 7.38
C ALA A 64 4.43 16.26 7.65
N ALA A 65 3.63 15.78 6.69
CA ALA A 65 2.87 14.54 6.87
C ALA A 65 3.77 13.30 7.03
N VAL A 66 4.93 13.25 6.37
CA VAL A 66 5.93 12.19 6.54
C VAL A 66 6.56 12.25 7.93
N ARG A 67 6.89 13.45 8.41
CA ARG A 67 7.44 13.63 9.75
C ARG A 67 6.45 13.18 10.82
N ASP A 68 5.22 13.65 10.75
CA ASP A 68 4.17 13.31 11.73
C ASP A 68 3.95 11.79 11.77
N ALA A 69 3.86 11.14 10.59
CA ALA A 69 3.69 9.68 10.50
C ALA A 69 4.95 8.86 10.90
N ALA A 70 6.13 9.47 10.87
CA ALA A 70 7.36 8.84 11.35
C ALA A 70 7.56 9.00 12.86
N GLU A 71 7.13 10.13 13.42
CA GLU A 71 7.16 10.41 14.87
C GLU A 71 6.08 9.61 15.62
N GLU A 72 4.92 9.43 14.99
CA GLU A 72 3.78 8.69 15.54
C GLU A 72 3.34 7.55 14.60
N PRO A 73 4.11 6.45 14.50
CA PRO A 73 3.85 5.37 13.54
C PRO A 73 2.55 4.58 13.83
N ASP A 74 2.07 4.61 15.08
CA ASP A 74 0.82 3.97 15.51
C ASP A 74 -0.39 4.92 15.43
N ASP A 75 -0.18 6.21 15.09
CA ASP A 75 -1.27 7.17 14.94
C ASP A 75 -1.94 7.03 13.55
N ALA A 76 -3.20 6.61 13.60
CA ALA A 76 -4.03 6.48 12.42
C ALA A 76 -4.30 7.82 11.72
N ASP A 77 -4.32 8.94 12.46
CA ASP A 77 -4.57 10.27 11.93
C ASP A 77 -3.34 10.81 11.20
N ALA A 78 -2.13 10.66 11.76
CA ALA A 78 -0.88 10.93 11.06
C ALA A 78 -0.74 10.11 9.76
N ALA A 79 -1.03 8.81 9.81
CA ALA A 79 -1.05 7.96 8.62
C ALA A 79 -2.13 8.40 7.61
N ALA A 80 -3.30 8.83 8.08
CA ALA A 80 -4.36 9.36 7.22
C ALA A 80 -3.96 10.67 6.54
N ALA A 81 -3.26 11.57 7.24
CA ALA A 81 -2.74 12.82 6.68
C ALA A 81 -1.76 12.55 5.53
N LEU A 82 -0.82 11.62 5.71
CA LEU A 82 0.10 11.19 4.64
C LEU A 82 -0.67 10.63 3.44
N ARG A 83 -1.64 9.74 3.67
CA ARG A 83 -2.50 9.22 2.59
C ARG A 83 -3.24 10.33 1.86
N GLN A 84 -3.74 11.36 2.54
CA GLN A 84 -4.40 12.49 1.90
C GLN A 84 -3.45 13.28 1.01
N GLN A 85 -2.21 13.51 1.45
CA GLN A 85 -1.20 14.19 0.63
C GLN A 85 -0.88 13.44 -0.66
N ILE A 86 -0.79 12.12 -0.60
CA ILE A 86 -0.58 11.26 -1.78
C ILE A 86 -1.81 11.31 -2.70
N LYS A 87 -3.02 11.19 -2.14
CA LYS A 87 -4.28 11.29 -2.91
C LYS A 87 -4.40 12.65 -3.60
N ARG A 88 -3.95 13.73 -2.98
CA ARG A 88 -3.92 15.06 -3.57
C ARG A 88 -2.95 15.13 -4.75
N ALA A 89 -1.73 14.63 -4.59
CA ALA A 89 -0.74 14.58 -5.68
C ALA A 89 -1.28 13.83 -6.91
N LEU A 90 -1.94 12.69 -6.70
CA LEU A 90 -2.55 11.87 -7.76
C LEU A 90 -3.76 12.53 -8.46
N ARG A 91 -4.43 13.49 -7.81
CA ARG A 91 -5.51 14.27 -8.45
C ARG A 91 -4.95 15.43 -9.26
N GLU A 92 -3.83 15.98 -8.84
CA GLU A 92 -3.14 17.11 -9.49
C GLU A 92 -2.32 16.64 -10.71
N ASP A 93 -1.77 15.42 -10.67
CA ASP A 93 -1.03 14.79 -11.78
C ASP A 93 -1.61 13.40 -12.10
N ALA A 94 -2.33 13.30 -13.22
CA ALA A 94 -2.94 12.05 -13.68
C ALA A 94 -1.91 11.00 -14.16
N GLU A 95 -0.73 11.43 -14.62
CA GLU A 95 0.33 10.53 -15.10
C GLU A 95 1.08 9.88 -13.94
N LEU A 96 0.95 10.42 -12.73
CA LEU A 96 1.55 9.88 -11.53
C LEU A 96 0.95 8.54 -11.11
N LEU A 97 -0.32 8.29 -11.43
CA LEU A 97 -1.01 7.06 -11.07
C LEU A 97 -0.35 5.80 -11.67
N PRO A 98 -0.18 5.69 -13.00
CA PRO A 98 0.47 4.51 -13.59
C PRO A 98 1.94 4.37 -13.16
N GLU A 99 2.64 5.48 -12.93
CA GLU A 99 4.03 5.47 -12.44
C GLU A 99 4.13 4.85 -11.04
N LEU A 100 3.29 5.30 -10.10
CA LEU A 100 3.25 4.75 -8.75
C LEU A 100 2.72 3.32 -8.71
N ALA A 101 1.75 2.98 -9.55
CA ALA A 101 1.25 1.61 -9.67
C ALA A 101 2.34 0.62 -10.13
N ALA A 102 3.26 1.06 -10.99
CA ALA A 102 4.37 0.23 -11.48
C ALA A 102 5.46 -0.01 -10.43
N LEU A 103 5.55 0.83 -9.39
CA LEU A 103 6.52 0.66 -8.30
C LEU A 103 6.09 -0.39 -7.29
N LEU A 104 4.78 -0.56 -7.11
CA LEU A 104 4.27 -1.61 -6.25
C LEU A 104 4.52 -2.94 -6.98
N PRO A 105 5.19 -3.91 -6.34
CA PRO A 105 5.41 -5.19 -6.98
C PRO A 105 4.06 -5.75 -7.44
N ALA A 106 3.98 -6.09 -8.73
CA ALA A 106 2.81 -6.72 -9.34
C ALA A 106 2.62 -8.11 -8.70
N GLY A 107 2.04 -8.10 -7.51
CA GLY A 107 2.02 -9.23 -6.59
C GLY A 107 0.95 -9.12 -5.51
N GLN A 108 0.10 -8.09 -5.55
CA GLN A 108 -1.22 -8.07 -4.91
C GLN A 108 -2.33 -7.53 -5.84
N SER A 109 -2.09 -7.53 -7.17
CA SER A 109 -3.17 -7.79 -8.14
C SER A 109 -3.58 -9.25 -8.03
N GLY A 110 -4.16 -9.54 -6.87
CA GLY A 110 -4.60 -10.82 -6.38
C GLY A 110 -5.63 -10.53 -5.29
N SER A 111 -6.53 -9.56 -5.52
CA SER A 111 -7.91 -9.82 -5.12
C SER A 111 -8.32 -11.06 -5.91
N VAL A 112 -7.99 -12.25 -5.41
CA VAL A 112 -8.62 -13.46 -5.91
C VAL A 112 -10.07 -13.27 -5.50
N SER A 113 -10.89 -12.83 -6.45
CA SER A 113 -12.33 -12.73 -6.26
C SER A 113 -12.84 -14.16 -6.24
N VAL A 114 -12.83 -14.73 -5.05
CA VAL A 114 -13.25 -16.09 -4.77
C VAL A 114 -14.75 -16.04 -4.49
N THR A 115 -15.54 -16.19 -5.55
CA THR A 115 -17.01 -16.17 -5.47
C THR A 115 -17.56 -17.55 -5.79
N ALA A 116 -18.29 -18.13 -4.85
CA ALA A 116 -19.08 -19.33 -5.02
C ALA A 116 -20.56 -18.95 -4.87
N SER A 117 -21.42 -19.38 -5.79
CA SER A 117 -22.86 -19.18 -5.69
C SER A 117 -23.59 -20.43 -6.16
N GLY A 118 -24.44 -20.97 -5.30
CA GLY A 118 -25.16 -22.23 -5.51
C GLY A 118 -25.09 -23.13 -4.27
N GLU A 119 -26.10 -23.98 -4.08
CA GLU A 119 -26.14 -24.94 -2.98
C GLU A 119 -24.91 -25.88 -3.06
N ARG A 120 -24.17 -26.02 -1.95
CA ARG A 120 -22.92 -26.82 -1.82
C ARG A 120 -21.67 -26.27 -2.52
N SER A 121 -21.61 -24.96 -2.80
CA SER A 121 -20.42 -24.34 -3.42
C SER A 121 -19.34 -23.95 -2.40
N ILE A 122 -18.07 -24.25 -2.69
CA ILE A 122 -16.90 -23.78 -1.93
C ILE A 122 -16.00 -23.00 -2.88
N ALA A 123 -15.58 -21.82 -2.44
CA ALA A 123 -14.52 -21.07 -3.09
C ALA A 123 -13.52 -20.68 -1.99
N ALA A 124 -12.27 -21.10 -2.14
CA ALA A 124 -11.18 -20.81 -1.20
C ALA A 124 -9.88 -20.58 -1.97
N GLN A 125 -9.03 -19.67 -1.47
CA GLN A 125 -7.68 -19.49 -2.03
C GLN A 125 -6.73 -20.61 -1.59
N HIS A 126 -6.86 -21.08 -0.34
CA HIS A 126 -6.13 -22.22 0.18
C HIS A 126 -7.06 -23.06 1.08
N ILE A 127 -7.18 -24.36 0.81
CA ILE A 127 -7.95 -25.28 1.65
C ILE A 127 -7.31 -26.67 1.65
N THR A 128 -7.16 -27.26 2.84
CA THR A 128 -6.58 -28.61 2.98
C THR A 128 -7.64 -29.69 2.77
N THR A 129 -8.85 -29.51 3.28
CA THR A 129 -9.98 -30.43 3.06
C THR A 129 -11.29 -29.67 3.16
N ALA A 130 -12.19 -29.89 2.19
CA ALA A 130 -13.51 -29.29 2.14
C ALA A 130 -14.56 -30.37 1.86
N ILE A 131 -15.64 -30.42 2.65
CA ILE A 131 -16.74 -31.38 2.46
C ILE A 131 -18.08 -30.66 2.54
N THR A 132 -18.89 -30.74 1.49
CA THR A 132 -20.18 -30.02 1.37
C THR A 132 -21.41 -30.92 1.32
N GLY A 133 -21.22 -32.24 1.51
CA GLY A 133 -22.30 -33.22 1.54
C GLY A 133 -22.60 -33.74 2.96
N ASP A 134 -23.75 -34.39 3.12
CA ASP A 134 -24.20 -34.98 4.39
C ASP A 134 -23.61 -36.39 4.60
N ASN A 135 -23.39 -36.79 5.86
CA ASN A 135 -22.80 -38.08 6.29
C ASN A 135 -21.29 -38.27 6.00
N ALA A 136 -20.53 -37.18 5.93
CA ALA A 136 -19.08 -37.28 5.78
C ALA A 136 -18.40 -37.80 7.05
N THR A 137 -17.67 -38.92 6.93
CA THR A 137 -16.77 -39.43 7.99
C THR A 137 -15.33 -39.23 7.56
N LEU A 138 -14.64 -38.28 8.20
CA LEU A 138 -13.20 -38.08 8.01
C LEU A 138 -12.45 -38.99 9.01
N ARG A 139 -11.60 -39.89 8.52
CA ARG A 139 -10.65 -40.63 9.37
C ARG A 139 -9.24 -40.07 9.12
N PRO A 140 -8.40 -39.96 10.16
CA PRO A 140 -7.05 -39.42 10.04
C PRO A 140 -6.15 -40.28 9.16
#